data_AF-A0A7Y0BFZ2-F1
#
_entry.id   AF-A0A7Y0BFZ2-F1
#
_cell.length_a   1.000
_cell.length_b   1.000
_cell.length_c   1.000
_cell.angle_alpha   90.00
_cell.angle_beta   90.00
_cell.angle_gamma   90.00
#
_symmetry.space_group_name_H-M   'P 1'
#
loop_
_entity.id
_entity.type
_entity.pdbx_description
1 polymer ?
#
loop_
_entity_poly.entity_id
_entity_poly.type
_entity_poly.pdbx_seq_one_letter_code
_entity_poly.pdbx_strand_id
1 'polypeptide(L)'
;MTCIGALTATLAQAQSQGVSKTEITLGSIQDLSGPLAGFGKQIRFGMNLRVSELNEQGGVNGRKIRLIVEDSGYDPKKAVLAAQKLVNQDKIFAMVGHLGTAQNLAAMPVQFDKNVINFFPVTAAREMYEPFHKLKYSFAATYYDQMKAAVPKLVKDKNAKKVCSMYQDDEFGLEVQRGADDGLKAIGMTMVEKTSFKRGATDFSSQVAKLKAADCDMVVLGTIIRETIGGIGTARKLGYNPVFLGSSAAYTDLIHKLGGKPMDGLYATMTVQNPYLDEASQPIRFWANKYKTAFNEDPTVFSVYGYTLMDAFIRASQKAGTSLSTDSFIKAMDTMVIPADIFGSSEGRFGPQKRLGSNLSRLSQLQDGRWKVISDYITQ
;
A
#
# COMPACT_ATOMS: atom_id res chain seq x y z
N MET A 1 -11.26 -45.88 -52.45
CA MET A 1 -12.11 -45.29 -51.39
C MET A 1 -11.20 -45.13 -50.17
N THR A 2 -10.56 -43.97 -50.06
CA THR A 2 -9.49 -43.73 -49.09
C THR A 2 -9.98 -42.65 -48.13
N CYS A 3 -10.43 -43.06 -46.94
CA CYS A 3 -10.86 -42.13 -45.89
C CYS A 3 -9.63 -41.45 -45.28
N ILE A 4 -9.47 -40.15 -45.56
CA ILE A 4 -8.52 -39.29 -44.87
C ILE A 4 -9.18 -38.87 -43.56
N GLY A 5 -8.76 -39.47 -42.45
CA GLY A 5 -9.18 -39.08 -41.11
C GLY A 5 -8.53 -37.75 -40.73
N ALA A 6 -9.34 -36.70 -40.59
CA ALA A 6 -8.89 -35.42 -40.05
C ALA A 6 -8.64 -35.56 -38.54
N LEU A 7 -7.37 -35.53 -38.12
CA LEU A 7 -7.02 -35.31 -36.71
C LEU A 7 -7.36 -33.87 -36.36
N THR A 8 -8.47 -33.66 -35.65
CA THR A 8 -8.72 -32.44 -34.90
C THR A 8 -7.77 -32.39 -33.71
N ALA A 9 -6.67 -31.66 -33.84
CA ALA A 9 -5.82 -31.30 -32.72
C ALA A 9 -6.62 -30.40 -31.77
N THR A 10 -7.16 -30.97 -30.70
CA THR A 10 -7.66 -30.22 -29.55
C THR A 10 -6.47 -29.48 -28.93
N LEU A 11 -6.37 -28.18 -29.20
CA LEU A 11 -5.48 -27.27 -28.48
C LEU A 11 -5.78 -27.44 -26.99
N ALA A 12 -4.92 -28.16 -26.28
CA ALA A 12 -4.97 -28.29 -24.84
C ALA A 12 -4.79 -26.88 -24.26
N GLN A 13 -5.90 -26.31 -23.80
CA GLN A 13 -5.92 -25.00 -23.16
C GLN A 13 -5.09 -25.13 -21.88
N ALA A 14 -3.86 -24.63 -21.92
CA ALA A 14 -2.92 -24.73 -20.80
C ALA A 14 -3.62 -24.20 -19.53
N GLN A 15 -3.85 -25.10 -18.57
CA GLN A 15 -4.57 -24.75 -17.35
C GLN A 15 -3.70 -23.77 -16.55
N SER A 16 -4.14 -22.52 -16.47
CA SER A 16 -3.43 -21.50 -15.69
C SER A 16 -3.45 -21.88 -14.22
N GLN A 17 -2.30 -21.80 -13.55
CA GLN A 17 -2.19 -22.04 -12.11
C GLN A 17 -3.23 -21.19 -11.36
N GLY A 18 -3.90 -21.79 -10.38
CA GLY A 18 -4.87 -21.09 -9.54
C GLY A 18 -6.19 -20.71 -10.22
N VAL A 19 -6.42 -21.14 -11.47
CA VAL A 19 -7.68 -20.93 -12.19
C VAL A 19 -8.32 -22.28 -12.51
N SER A 20 -9.53 -22.50 -12.01
CA SER A 20 -10.34 -23.69 -12.29
C SER A 20 -11.60 -23.30 -13.09
N LYS A 21 -12.51 -24.27 -13.30
CA LYS A 21 -13.81 -23.99 -13.91
C LYS A 21 -14.72 -23.13 -13.01
N THR A 22 -14.52 -23.18 -11.69
CA THR A 22 -15.43 -22.58 -10.70
C THR A 22 -14.76 -21.59 -9.76
N GLU A 23 -13.43 -21.48 -9.79
CA GLU A 23 -12.69 -20.71 -8.80
C GLU A 23 -11.42 -20.05 -9.38
N ILE A 24 -11.07 -18.88 -8.84
CA ILE A 24 -9.75 -18.25 -8.96
C ILE A 24 -9.16 -18.16 -7.54
N THR A 25 -8.05 -18.84 -7.31
CA THR A 25 -7.32 -18.83 -6.04
C THR A 25 -6.32 -17.67 -6.02
N LEU A 26 -6.44 -16.78 -5.03
CA LEU A 26 -5.53 -15.65 -4.81
C LEU A 26 -4.79 -15.84 -3.49
N GLY A 27 -3.52 -15.46 -3.48
CA GLY A 27 -2.72 -15.41 -2.25
C GLY A 27 -2.56 -13.98 -1.77
N SER A 28 -2.45 -13.81 -0.48
CA SER A 28 -2.04 -12.54 0.13
C SER A 28 -1.17 -12.81 1.33
N ILE A 29 -0.10 -12.05 1.48
CA ILE A 29 0.75 -12.11 2.67
C ILE A 29 0.50 -10.82 3.44
N GLN A 30 -0.04 -10.96 4.64
CA GLN A 30 -0.38 -9.86 5.54
C GLN A 30 0.40 -10.00 6.83
N ASP A 31 0.41 -8.95 7.63
CA ASP A 31 0.89 -9.02 9.00
C ASP A 31 -0.32 -9.23 9.92
N LEU A 32 -0.56 -10.48 10.30
CA LEU A 32 -1.62 -10.85 11.24
C LEU A 32 -1.10 -10.86 12.69
N SER A 33 0.22 -10.86 12.84
CA SER A 33 0.95 -10.68 14.09
C SER A 33 2.02 -9.58 13.96
N GLY A 34 2.74 -9.30 15.05
CA GLY A 34 3.82 -8.33 15.04
C GLY A 34 3.37 -6.87 15.04
N PRO A 35 4.28 -5.92 14.77
CA PRO A 35 4.03 -4.49 14.95
C PRO A 35 2.98 -3.93 14.01
N LEU A 36 2.74 -4.56 12.85
CA LEU A 36 1.78 -4.11 11.83
C LEU A 36 0.47 -4.91 11.81
N ALA A 37 0.17 -5.70 12.84
CA ALA A 37 -1.05 -6.50 12.95
C ALA A 37 -2.34 -5.68 12.71
N GLY A 38 -2.35 -4.41 13.12
CA GLY A 38 -3.46 -3.49 12.88
C GLY A 38 -3.72 -3.20 11.40
N PHE A 39 -2.67 -3.10 10.58
CA PHE A 39 -2.79 -2.92 9.13
C PHE A 39 -3.29 -4.21 8.47
N GLY A 40 -2.61 -5.34 8.71
CA GLY A 40 -2.97 -6.61 8.07
C GLY A 40 -4.40 -7.04 8.39
N LYS A 41 -4.89 -6.80 9.62
CA LYS A 41 -6.29 -7.05 9.98
C LYS A 41 -7.26 -6.25 9.10
N GLN A 42 -7.05 -4.93 9.00
CA GLN A 42 -7.93 -4.02 8.27
C GLN A 42 -7.88 -4.26 6.75
N ILE A 43 -6.68 -4.52 6.19
CA ILE A 43 -6.52 -4.92 4.78
C ILE A 43 -7.33 -6.19 4.52
N ARG A 44 -7.15 -7.25 5.33
CA ARG A 44 -7.87 -8.51 5.17
C ARG A 44 -9.38 -8.35 5.23
N PHE A 45 -9.89 -7.52 6.14
CA PHE A 45 -11.33 -7.24 6.22
C PHE A 45 -11.85 -6.51 4.97
N GLY A 46 -11.11 -5.50 4.48
CA GLY A 46 -11.43 -4.84 3.21
C GLY A 46 -11.47 -5.79 2.02
N MET A 47 -10.46 -6.67 1.90
CA MET A 47 -10.38 -7.69 0.86
C MET A 47 -11.57 -8.66 0.93
N ASN A 48 -11.86 -9.19 2.13
CA ASN A 48 -12.94 -10.15 2.34
C ASN A 48 -14.31 -9.53 2.06
N LEU A 49 -14.53 -8.26 2.39
CA LEU A 49 -15.77 -7.57 2.08
C LEU A 49 -16.03 -7.55 0.57
N ARG A 50 -15.03 -7.13 -0.23
CA ARG A 50 -15.16 -7.09 -1.69
C ARG A 50 -15.29 -8.48 -2.30
N VAL A 51 -14.54 -9.46 -1.78
CA VAL A 51 -14.62 -10.86 -2.23
C VAL A 51 -16.01 -11.46 -1.96
N SER A 52 -16.60 -11.23 -0.78
CA SER A 52 -17.95 -11.72 -0.46
C SER A 52 -18.98 -11.15 -1.43
N GLU A 53 -18.98 -9.83 -1.61
CA GLU A 53 -19.86 -9.14 -2.55
C GLU A 53 -19.78 -9.72 -3.96
N LEU A 54 -18.56 -9.93 -4.47
CA LEU A 54 -18.36 -10.49 -5.79
C LEU A 54 -18.86 -11.94 -5.88
N ASN A 55 -18.55 -12.76 -4.87
CA ASN A 55 -18.91 -14.18 -4.86
C ASN A 55 -20.43 -14.39 -4.77
N GLU A 56 -21.14 -13.51 -4.05
CA GLU A 56 -22.60 -13.43 -4.02
C GLU A 56 -23.19 -13.03 -5.38
N GLN A 57 -22.46 -12.21 -6.16
CA GLN A 57 -22.82 -11.80 -7.52
C GLN A 57 -22.43 -12.83 -8.60
N GLY A 58 -22.00 -14.03 -8.22
CA GLY A 58 -21.65 -15.11 -9.15
C GLY A 58 -20.18 -15.15 -9.59
N GLY A 59 -19.33 -14.29 -9.03
CA GLY A 59 -17.88 -14.32 -9.28
C GLY A 59 -17.43 -13.63 -10.57
N VAL A 60 -16.16 -13.84 -10.93
CA VAL A 60 -15.59 -13.37 -12.21
C VAL A 60 -15.88 -14.41 -13.28
N ASN A 61 -16.77 -14.08 -14.23
CA ASN A 61 -17.12 -14.99 -15.34
C ASN A 61 -17.55 -16.38 -14.83
N GLY A 62 -18.37 -16.41 -13.76
CA GLY A 62 -18.84 -17.64 -13.11
C GLY A 62 -17.86 -18.29 -12.13
N ARG A 63 -16.68 -17.70 -11.89
CA ARG A 63 -15.66 -18.22 -10.96
C ARG A 63 -15.61 -17.41 -9.67
N LYS A 64 -15.80 -18.07 -8.53
CA LYS A 64 -15.64 -17.45 -7.22
C LYS A 64 -14.16 -17.16 -6.92
N ILE A 65 -13.88 -16.12 -6.16
CA ILE A 65 -12.55 -15.88 -5.62
C ILE A 65 -12.38 -16.67 -4.32
N ARG A 66 -11.30 -17.45 -4.24
CA ARG A 66 -10.80 -18.03 -2.99
C ARG A 66 -9.54 -17.29 -2.57
N LEU A 67 -9.64 -16.51 -1.51
CA LEU A 67 -8.52 -15.75 -0.96
C LEU A 67 -7.86 -16.53 0.17
N ILE A 68 -6.56 -16.82 0.03
CA ILE A 68 -5.73 -17.46 1.05
C ILE A 68 -4.78 -16.39 1.61
N VAL A 69 -4.79 -16.23 2.93
CA VAL A 69 -3.98 -15.20 3.61
C VAL A 69 -2.99 -15.88 4.55
N GLU A 70 -1.70 -15.59 4.35
CA GLU A 70 -0.62 -16.02 5.24
C GLU A 70 -0.09 -14.84 6.07
N ASP A 71 0.47 -15.16 7.23
CA ASP A 71 1.10 -14.19 8.14
C ASP A 71 2.61 -14.11 7.92
N SER A 72 3.14 -12.90 7.75
CA SER A 72 4.58 -12.64 7.76
C SER A 72 5.09 -12.06 9.08
N GLY A 73 4.21 -11.53 9.94
CA GLY A 73 4.58 -10.86 11.19
C GLY A 73 5.55 -9.69 10.99
N TYR A 74 5.53 -9.06 9.83
CA TYR A 74 6.47 -8.05 9.34
C TYR A 74 7.93 -8.54 9.25
N ASP A 75 8.13 -9.84 9.02
CA ASP A 75 9.45 -10.48 8.87
C ASP A 75 9.67 -10.98 7.41
N PRO A 76 10.73 -10.52 6.70
CA PRO A 76 10.99 -10.93 5.33
C PRO A 76 11.26 -12.43 5.15
N LYS A 77 11.86 -13.11 6.14
CA LYS A 77 12.12 -14.56 6.04
C LYS A 77 10.81 -15.33 6.12
N LYS A 78 9.91 -14.94 7.03
CA LYS A 78 8.55 -15.50 7.09
C LYS A 78 7.76 -15.19 5.81
N ALA A 79 7.91 -14.00 5.23
CA ALA A 79 7.28 -13.67 3.94
C ALA A 79 7.73 -14.61 2.81
N VAL A 80 9.02 -15.00 2.77
CA VAL A 80 9.51 -15.99 1.80
C VAL A 80 8.84 -17.36 2.01
N LEU A 81 8.74 -17.83 3.25
CA LEU A 81 8.09 -19.11 3.57
C LEU A 81 6.60 -19.09 3.21
N ALA A 82 5.91 -18.00 3.53
CA ALA A 82 4.52 -17.77 3.17
C ALA A 82 4.33 -17.77 1.63
N ALA A 83 5.22 -17.09 0.90
CA ALA A 83 5.21 -17.09 -0.55
C ALA A 83 5.46 -18.48 -1.14
N GLN A 84 6.40 -19.25 -0.59
CA GLN A 84 6.66 -20.63 -1.00
C GLN A 84 5.43 -21.51 -0.82
N LYS A 85 4.72 -21.39 0.31
CA LYS A 85 3.48 -22.12 0.54
C LYS A 85 2.40 -21.71 -0.48
N LEU A 86 2.09 -20.41 -0.56
CA LEU A 86 1.04 -19.90 -1.44
C LEU A 86 1.29 -20.24 -2.92
N VAL A 87 2.53 -20.05 -3.38
CA VAL A 87 2.89 -20.26 -4.79
C VAL A 87 3.06 -21.75 -5.11
N ASN A 88 3.79 -22.51 -4.29
CA ASN A 88 4.16 -23.88 -4.64
C ASN A 88 3.15 -24.93 -4.17
N GLN A 89 2.47 -24.71 -3.03
CA GLN A 89 1.53 -25.66 -2.46
C GLN A 89 0.08 -25.27 -2.78
N ASP A 90 -0.33 -24.04 -2.46
CA ASP A 90 -1.71 -23.59 -2.66
C ASP A 90 -2.00 -23.23 -4.13
N LYS A 91 -0.94 -23.10 -4.96
CA LYS A 91 -1.03 -22.85 -6.40
C LYS A 91 -1.88 -21.62 -6.71
N ILE A 92 -1.59 -20.49 -6.06
CA ILE A 92 -2.28 -19.21 -6.31
C ILE A 92 -2.08 -18.75 -7.76
N PHE A 93 -3.07 -18.03 -8.30
CA PHE A 93 -3.00 -17.37 -9.60
C PHE A 93 -2.19 -16.06 -9.53
N ALA A 94 -2.45 -15.25 -8.49
CA ALA A 94 -1.77 -13.99 -8.25
C ALA A 94 -1.57 -13.76 -6.74
N MET A 95 -0.46 -13.10 -6.40
CA MET A 95 -0.25 -12.51 -5.08
C MET A 95 -0.87 -11.11 -5.09
N VAL A 96 -1.85 -10.87 -4.22
CA VAL A 96 -2.65 -9.64 -4.24
C VAL A 96 -2.52 -8.95 -2.88
N GLY A 97 -2.11 -7.68 -2.88
CA GLY A 97 -2.12 -6.87 -1.67
C GLY A 97 -1.06 -7.23 -0.63
N HIS A 98 0.03 -7.91 -0.98
CA HIS A 98 1.10 -8.26 -0.03
C HIS A 98 1.61 -7.01 0.72
N LEU A 99 1.52 -7.00 2.04
CA LEU A 99 1.95 -5.89 2.91
C LEU A 99 3.48 -5.85 3.08
N GLY A 100 4.06 -4.65 2.98
CA GLY A 100 5.43 -4.35 3.41
C GLY A 100 6.50 -4.41 2.31
N THR A 101 7.44 -3.46 2.31
CA THR A 101 8.46 -3.31 1.26
C THR A 101 9.46 -4.47 1.26
N ALA A 102 10.17 -4.68 2.38
CA ALA A 102 11.20 -5.71 2.47
C ALA A 102 10.62 -7.13 2.32
N GLN A 103 9.38 -7.33 2.77
CA GLN A 103 8.63 -8.58 2.64
C GLN A 103 8.32 -8.88 1.17
N ASN A 104 7.83 -7.89 0.43
CA ASN A 104 7.62 -8.02 -1.01
C ASN A 104 8.94 -8.29 -1.75
N LEU A 105 10.00 -7.56 -1.46
CA LEU A 105 11.30 -7.75 -2.12
C LEU A 105 11.84 -9.15 -1.92
N ALA A 106 11.70 -9.72 -0.72
CA ALA A 106 12.13 -11.08 -0.42
C ALA A 106 11.23 -12.16 -1.08
N ALA A 107 9.93 -11.90 -1.21
CA ALA A 107 8.97 -12.88 -1.74
C ALA A 107 8.81 -12.87 -3.27
N MET A 108 9.06 -11.74 -3.93
CA MET A 108 8.89 -11.59 -5.38
C MET A 108 9.65 -12.63 -6.23
N PRO A 109 10.90 -13.01 -5.91
CA PRO A 109 11.59 -14.08 -6.65
C PRO A 109 10.79 -15.39 -6.72
N VAL A 110 10.19 -15.83 -5.59
CA VAL A 110 9.35 -17.04 -5.54
C VAL A 110 8.14 -16.93 -6.46
N GLN A 111 7.53 -15.74 -6.53
CA GLN A 111 6.39 -15.48 -7.40
C GLN A 111 6.80 -15.51 -8.88
N PHE A 112 7.90 -14.83 -9.22
CA PHE A 112 8.33 -14.65 -10.61
C PHE A 112 8.84 -15.95 -11.23
N ASP A 113 9.52 -16.80 -10.46
CA ASP A 113 9.95 -18.14 -10.88
C ASP A 113 8.78 -19.04 -11.30
N LYS A 114 7.56 -18.73 -10.84
CA LYS A 114 6.32 -19.45 -11.18
C LYS A 114 5.35 -18.63 -12.02
N ASN A 115 5.79 -17.52 -12.59
CA ASN A 115 4.98 -16.61 -13.42
C ASN A 115 3.70 -16.10 -12.71
N VAL A 116 3.80 -15.89 -11.38
CA VAL A 116 2.74 -15.34 -10.52
C VAL A 116 2.91 -13.82 -10.42
N ILE A 117 1.81 -13.10 -10.61
CA ILE A 117 1.78 -11.63 -10.57
C ILE A 117 1.86 -11.14 -9.12
N ASN A 118 2.71 -10.14 -8.86
CA ASN A 118 2.65 -9.32 -7.65
C ASN A 118 1.74 -8.10 -7.93
N PHE A 119 0.48 -8.19 -7.52
CA PHE A 119 -0.55 -7.22 -7.85
C PHE A 119 -0.87 -6.32 -6.66
N PHE A 120 -0.62 -5.03 -6.85
CA PHE A 120 -0.97 -3.94 -5.94
C PHE A 120 -0.56 -4.25 -4.49
N PRO A 121 0.73 -4.53 -4.23
CA PRO A 121 1.21 -4.76 -2.88
C PRO A 121 0.92 -3.54 -2.01
N VAL A 122 0.58 -3.75 -0.73
CA VAL A 122 0.33 -2.64 0.21
C VAL A 122 1.68 -2.12 0.73
N THR A 123 2.36 -1.43 -0.18
CA THR A 123 3.56 -0.64 0.02
C THR A 123 3.72 0.25 -1.22
N ALA A 124 4.16 1.48 -1.01
CA ALA A 124 4.38 2.45 -2.09
C ALA A 124 5.86 2.60 -2.46
N ALA A 125 6.69 1.56 -2.28
CA ALA A 125 8.09 1.61 -2.70
C ALA A 125 8.23 1.53 -4.23
N ARG A 126 9.18 2.27 -4.83
CA ARG A 126 9.41 2.25 -6.28
C ARG A 126 9.75 0.87 -6.82
N GLU A 127 10.40 0.03 -6.01
CA GLU A 127 10.78 -1.33 -6.37
C GLU A 127 9.57 -2.24 -6.66
N MET A 128 8.36 -1.83 -6.28
CA MET A 128 7.12 -2.53 -6.61
C MET A 128 6.75 -2.43 -8.09
N TYR A 129 7.39 -1.55 -8.86
CA TYR A 129 7.23 -1.46 -10.31
C TYR A 129 8.55 -1.21 -11.08
N GLU A 130 9.62 -0.82 -10.39
CA GLU A 130 10.98 -0.64 -10.94
C GLU A 130 11.97 -1.71 -10.43
N PRO A 131 13.01 -2.07 -11.20
CA PRO A 131 13.03 -1.93 -12.66
C PRO A 131 11.81 -2.64 -13.26
N PHE A 132 11.48 -2.30 -14.51
CA PHE A 132 10.33 -2.88 -15.19
C PHE A 132 10.35 -4.41 -15.12
N HIS A 133 9.23 -4.99 -14.70
CA HIS A 133 8.99 -6.41 -14.77
C HIS A 133 7.52 -6.65 -15.12
N LYS A 134 7.23 -7.56 -16.07
CA LYS A 134 5.87 -7.78 -16.58
C LYS A 134 4.87 -8.22 -15.49
N LEU A 135 5.36 -8.81 -14.40
CA LEU A 135 4.58 -9.33 -13.28
C LEU A 135 4.44 -8.35 -12.10
N LYS A 136 4.96 -7.13 -12.20
CA LYS A 136 4.87 -6.11 -11.17
C LYS A 136 3.76 -5.12 -11.50
N TYR A 137 2.86 -4.84 -10.55
CA TYR A 137 1.92 -3.73 -10.66
C TYR A 137 1.80 -3.00 -9.33
N SER A 138 2.04 -1.69 -9.36
CA SER A 138 1.81 -0.77 -8.24
C SER A 138 0.69 0.21 -8.58
N PHE A 139 -0.02 0.70 -7.58
CA PHE A 139 -1.28 1.43 -7.80
C PHE A 139 -1.21 2.92 -7.46
N ALA A 140 -0.42 3.31 -6.48
CA ALA A 140 -0.45 4.65 -5.89
C ALA A 140 0.92 5.33 -5.86
N ALA A 141 0.92 6.65 -5.66
CA ALA A 141 2.12 7.47 -5.60
C ALA A 141 3.16 6.88 -4.65
N THR A 142 4.41 6.88 -5.10
CA THR A 142 5.49 6.22 -4.36
C THR A 142 5.85 6.99 -3.10
N TYR A 143 6.41 6.33 -2.08
CA TYR A 143 6.92 7.03 -0.89
C TYR A 143 7.95 8.10 -1.27
N TYR A 144 8.79 7.80 -2.28
CA TYR A 144 9.75 8.74 -2.83
C TYR A 144 9.04 9.96 -3.43
N ASP A 145 8.09 9.77 -4.35
CA ASP A 145 7.39 10.88 -5.03
C ASP A 145 6.54 11.70 -4.05
N GLN A 146 5.89 11.03 -3.08
CA GLN A 146 5.17 11.67 -2.00
C GLN A 146 6.07 12.66 -1.25
N MET A 147 7.26 12.24 -0.82
CA MET A 147 8.16 13.11 -0.07
C MET A 147 8.83 14.17 -0.96
N LYS A 148 9.22 13.80 -2.17
CA LYS A 148 9.83 14.71 -3.14
C LYS A 148 8.92 15.90 -3.45
N ALA A 149 7.61 15.67 -3.51
CA ALA A 149 6.62 16.73 -3.73
C ALA A 149 6.18 17.44 -2.43
N ALA A 150 5.93 16.70 -1.35
CA ALA A 150 5.36 17.27 -0.12
C ALA A 150 6.38 18.05 0.73
N VAL A 151 7.64 17.63 0.78
CA VAL A 151 8.67 18.28 1.61
C VAL A 151 8.91 19.73 1.18
N PRO A 152 9.17 20.05 -0.10
CA PRO A 152 9.34 21.43 -0.53
C PRO A 152 8.14 22.33 -0.24
N LYS A 153 6.93 21.80 -0.46
CA LYS A 153 5.68 22.50 -0.20
C LYS A 153 5.56 22.84 1.29
N LEU A 154 5.75 21.88 2.17
CA LEU A 154 5.66 22.09 3.63
C LEU A 154 6.76 23.00 4.16
N VAL A 155 7.97 22.92 3.61
CA VAL A 155 9.06 23.85 3.92
C VAL A 155 8.63 25.29 3.65
N LYS A 156 8.04 25.56 2.48
CA LYS A 156 7.52 26.87 2.13
C LYS A 156 6.35 27.28 3.03
N ASP A 157 5.35 26.43 3.17
CA ASP A 157 4.11 26.73 3.89
C ASP A 157 4.34 26.96 5.40
N LYS A 158 5.39 26.34 5.97
CA LYS A 158 5.76 26.46 7.39
C LYS A 158 7.00 27.30 7.64
N ASN A 159 7.60 27.87 6.59
CA ASN A 159 8.83 28.62 6.67
C ASN A 159 9.96 27.85 7.38
N ALA A 160 10.02 26.52 7.21
CA ALA A 160 11.01 25.66 7.84
C ALA A 160 12.41 25.95 7.27
N LYS A 161 13.44 25.91 8.12
CA LYS A 161 14.82 26.23 7.79
C LYS A 161 15.76 25.05 7.97
N LYS A 162 15.46 24.14 8.89
CA LYS A 162 16.30 23.00 9.26
C LYS A 162 15.49 21.72 9.22
N VAL A 163 15.53 21.08 8.06
CA VAL A 163 14.79 19.84 7.80
C VAL A 163 15.68 18.65 8.12
N CYS A 164 15.16 17.70 8.89
CA CYS A 164 15.84 16.47 9.27
C CYS A 164 14.97 15.24 9.01
N SER A 165 15.52 14.05 9.19
CA SER A 165 14.74 12.81 9.11
C SER A 165 14.97 11.83 10.24
N MET A 166 13.91 11.07 10.53
CA MET A 166 13.97 9.85 11.33
C MET A 166 13.32 8.73 10.53
N TYR A 167 14.07 7.69 10.17
CA TYR A 167 13.59 6.66 9.26
C TYR A 167 13.96 5.24 9.68
N GLN A 168 13.13 4.28 9.29
CA GLN A 168 13.40 2.87 9.47
C GLN A 168 14.59 2.44 8.61
N ASP A 169 15.54 1.73 9.19
CA ASP A 169 16.77 1.32 8.51
C ASP A 169 16.57 0.07 7.64
N ASP A 170 15.74 0.23 6.61
CA ASP A 170 15.46 -0.71 5.53
C ASP A 170 14.96 0.01 4.27
N GLU A 171 14.55 -0.76 3.25
CA GLU A 171 14.14 -0.22 1.94
C GLU A 171 12.91 0.70 2.04
N PHE A 172 12.03 0.52 3.03
CA PHE A 172 10.91 1.43 3.23
C PHE A 172 11.38 2.81 3.71
N GLY A 173 12.18 2.86 4.78
CA GLY A 173 12.61 4.14 5.32
C GLY A 173 13.56 4.87 4.38
N LEU A 174 14.39 4.13 3.62
CA LEU A 174 15.24 4.69 2.58
C LEU A 174 14.45 5.33 1.44
N GLU A 175 13.32 4.77 1.02
CA GLU A 175 12.46 5.39 0.00
C GLU A 175 11.93 6.75 0.44
N VAL A 176 11.44 6.84 1.69
CA VAL A 176 10.96 8.10 2.29
C VAL A 176 12.11 9.11 2.40
N GLN A 177 13.26 8.67 2.94
CA GLN A 177 14.42 9.52 3.18
C GLN A 177 15.01 10.08 1.88
N ARG A 178 15.16 9.25 0.85
CA ARG A 178 15.68 9.66 -0.47
C ARG A 178 14.74 10.63 -1.17
N GLY A 179 13.42 10.39 -1.10
CA GLY A 179 12.42 11.30 -1.66
C GLY A 179 12.49 12.68 -1.01
N ALA A 180 12.62 12.71 0.32
CA ALA A 180 12.77 13.95 1.07
C ALA A 180 14.07 14.69 0.72
N ASP A 181 15.19 13.99 0.65
CA ASP A 181 16.48 14.56 0.25
C ASP A 181 16.41 15.22 -1.13
N ASP A 182 15.87 14.52 -2.12
CA ASP A 182 15.80 15.03 -3.48
C ASP A 182 14.77 16.16 -3.63
N GLY A 183 13.68 16.12 -2.86
CA GLY A 183 12.78 17.25 -2.71
C GLY A 183 13.49 18.50 -2.17
N LEU A 184 14.26 18.37 -1.08
CA LEU A 184 15.03 19.49 -0.52
C LEU A 184 16.05 20.05 -1.51
N LYS A 185 16.77 19.18 -2.23
CA LYS A 185 17.73 19.61 -3.26
C LYS A 185 17.07 20.46 -4.34
N ALA A 186 15.84 20.12 -4.74
CA ALA A 186 15.09 20.88 -5.76
C ALA A 186 14.79 22.32 -5.35
N ILE A 187 14.81 22.63 -4.05
CA ILE A 187 14.65 24.00 -3.51
C ILE A 187 15.94 24.57 -2.93
N GLY A 188 17.10 24.00 -3.28
CA GLY A 188 18.41 24.48 -2.83
C GLY A 188 18.70 24.25 -1.35
N MET A 189 17.99 23.31 -0.71
CA MET A 189 18.19 22.93 0.69
C MET A 189 18.80 21.53 0.80
N THR A 190 19.37 21.23 1.96
CA THR A 190 19.88 19.90 2.31
C THR A 190 19.33 19.48 3.66
N MET A 191 19.27 18.17 3.89
CA MET A 191 18.87 17.63 5.19
C MET A 191 19.99 17.85 6.22
N VAL A 192 19.65 18.45 7.35
CA VAL A 192 20.63 18.86 8.39
C VAL A 192 21.11 17.66 9.21
N GLU A 193 20.19 16.76 9.57
CA GLU A 193 20.49 15.57 10.36
C GLU A 193 19.59 14.39 9.92
N LYS A 194 20.14 13.19 10.00
CA LYS A 194 19.50 11.94 9.59
C LYS A 194 19.71 10.89 10.68
N THR A 195 18.61 10.46 11.27
CA THR A 195 18.63 9.40 12.27
C THR A 195 17.86 8.19 11.78
N SER A 196 18.30 7.01 12.18
CA SER A 196 17.63 5.76 11.83
C SER A 196 17.38 4.87 13.04
N PHE A 197 16.48 3.91 12.85
CA PHE A 197 16.14 2.89 13.84
C PHE A 197 15.85 1.55 13.14
N LYS A 198 16.01 0.45 13.86
CA LYS A 198 15.66 -0.88 13.34
C LYS A 198 14.16 -1.13 13.44
N ARG A 199 13.61 -1.96 12.55
CA ARG A 199 12.22 -2.43 12.61
C ARG A 199 11.85 -2.90 14.02
N GLY A 200 10.69 -2.47 14.52
CA GLY A 200 10.18 -2.86 15.83
C GLY A 200 10.87 -2.17 17.01
N ALA A 201 11.70 -1.15 16.77
CA ALA A 201 12.24 -0.30 17.83
C ALA A 201 11.11 0.31 18.69
N THR A 202 11.36 0.42 19.99
CA THR A 202 10.39 0.95 20.96
C THR A 202 10.88 2.19 21.70
N ASP A 203 12.18 2.48 21.60
CA ASP A 203 12.81 3.68 22.16
C ASP A 203 13.41 4.52 21.04
N PHE A 204 13.14 5.83 21.09
CA PHE A 204 13.54 6.83 20.10
C PHE A 204 14.29 8.00 20.75
N SER A 205 14.65 7.89 22.03
CA SER A 205 15.25 8.97 22.81
C SER A 205 16.56 9.47 22.19
N SER A 206 17.41 8.57 21.72
CA SER A 206 18.70 8.92 21.11
C SER A 206 18.53 9.65 19.77
N GLN A 207 17.60 9.19 18.93
CA GLN A 207 17.28 9.78 17.64
C GLN A 207 16.72 11.18 17.84
N VAL A 208 15.70 11.31 18.70
CA VAL A 208 15.05 12.59 19.01
C VAL A 208 16.03 13.58 19.65
N ALA A 209 16.91 13.14 20.55
CA ALA A 209 17.93 14.01 21.15
C ALA A 209 18.89 14.59 20.11
N LYS A 210 19.32 13.80 19.12
CA LYS A 210 20.15 14.28 18.00
C LYS A 210 19.41 15.28 17.13
N LEU A 211 18.16 15.00 16.77
CA LEU A 211 17.31 15.92 15.99
C LEU A 211 17.09 17.26 16.71
N LYS A 212 16.86 17.21 18.04
CA LYS A 212 16.74 18.41 18.88
C LYS A 212 18.06 19.17 18.95
N ALA A 213 19.19 18.49 19.13
CA ALA A 213 20.52 19.11 19.20
C ALA A 213 20.93 19.77 17.88
N ALA A 214 20.48 19.21 16.74
CA ALA A 214 20.64 19.81 15.41
C ALA A 214 19.65 20.97 15.14
N ASP A 215 18.77 21.29 16.11
CA ASP A 215 17.80 22.38 16.04
C ASP A 215 16.87 22.26 14.82
N CYS A 216 16.47 21.03 14.47
CA CYS A 216 15.61 20.80 13.31
C CYS A 216 14.20 21.37 13.59
N ASP A 217 13.67 22.19 12.70
CA ASP A 217 12.32 22.77 12.80
C ASP A 217 11.27 22.02 11.96
N MET A 218 11.72 21.08 11.12
CA MET A 218 10.88 20.10 10.44
C MET A 218 11.55 18.72 10.45
N VAL A 219 10.77 17.67 10.71
CA VAL A 219 11.24 16.28 10.72
C VAL A 219 10.37 15.44 9.77
N VAL A 220 11.01 14.87 8.76
CA VAL A 220 10.42 13.86 7.88
C VAL A 220 10.53 12.48 8.53
N LEU A 221 9.41 11.78 8.61
CA LEU A 221 9.24 10.53 9.32
C LEU A 221 9.08 9.37 8.34
N GLY A 222 10.16 8.60 8.16
CA GLY A 222 10.13 7.27 7.54
C GLY A 222 9.72 6.20 8.56
N THR A 223 8.59 6.44 9.23
CA THR A 223 8.10 5.65 10.36
C THR A 223 6.72 5.06 10.06
N ILE A 224 6.32 4.08 10.86
CA ILE A 224 5.02 3.43 10.80
C ILE A 224 4.41 3.43 12.20
N ILE A 225 3.09 3.49 12.33
CA ILE A 225 2.29 3.42 13.59
C ILE A 225 3.06 3.74 14.88
N ARG A 226 3.71 2.73 15.49
CA ARG A 226 4.33 2.79 16.81
C ARG A 226 5.56 3.68 16.80
N GLU A 227 6.38 3.57 15.77
CA GLU A 227 7.57 4.37 15.55
C GLU A 227 7.20 5.85 15.36
N THR A 228 6.10 6.13 14.66
CA THR A 228 5.54 7.48 14.53
C THR A 228 5.10 8.02 15.90
N ILE A 229 4.30 7.24 16.64
CA ILE A 229 3.80 7.64 17.96
C ILE A 229 4.94 7.83 18.96
N GLY A 230 5.90 6.89 18.98
CA GLY A 230 7.04 6.91 19.88
C GLY A 230 8.00 8.07 19.58
N GLY A 231 8.31 8.31 18.31
CA GLY A 231 9.14 9.44 17.89
C GLY A 231 8.55 10.79 18.27
N ILE A 232 7.30 11.03 17.87
CA ILE A 232 6.61 12.30 18.18
C ILE A 232 6.40 12.42 19.69
N GLY A 233 5.91 11.38 20.35
CA GLY A 233 5.66 11.38 21.80
C GLY A 233 6.93 11.69 22.61
N THR A 234 8.05 11.09 22.25
CA THR A 234 9.36 11.38 22.88
C THR A 234 9.81 12.81 22.60
N ALA A 235 9.68 13.31 21.37
CA ALA A 235 9.99 14.70 21.04
C ALA A 235 9.20 15.69 21.91
N ARG A 236 7.87 15.51 22.00
CA ARG A 236 7.03 16.40 22.79
C ARG A 236 7.35 16.35 24.29
N LYS A 237 7.64 15.16 24.84
CA LYS A 237 8.09 14.99 26.24
C LYS A 237 9.40 15.74 26.52
N LEU A 238 10.29 15.84 25.54
CA LEU A 238 11.54 16.61 25.64
C LEU A 238 11.37 18.10 25.32
N GLY A 239 10.13 18.59 25.18
CA GLY A 239 9.85 19.98 24.82
C GLY A 239 10.24 20.34 23.37
N TYR A 240 10.37 19.34 22.49
CA TYR A 240 10.77 19.50 21.10
C TYR A 240 9.58 19.24 20.17
N ASN A 241 9.13 20.27 19.43
CA ASN A 241 7.89 20.23 18.65
C ASN A 241 8.08 20.79 17.22
N PRO A 242 8.91 20.17 16.39
CA PRO A 242 9.05 20.55 14.98
C PRO A 242 7.77 20.25 14.19
N VAL A 243 7.72 20.71 12.95
CA VAL A 243 6.74 20.22 11.97
C VAL A 243 7.05 18.76 11.64
N PHE A 244 6.13 17.85 11.93
CA PHE A 244 6.29 16.44 11.56
C PHE A 244 5.55 16.13 10.26
N LEU A 245 6.23 15.45 9.33
CA LEU A 245 5.67 14.95 8.08
C LEU A 245 5.96 13.45 7.94
N GLY A 246 4.93 12.62 7.88
CA GLY A 246 5.03 11.21 7.52
C GLY A 246 4.61 10.92 6.07
N SER A 247 4.93 9.73 5.59
CA SER A 247 4.39 9.21 4.33
C SER A 247 2.98 8.64 4.50
N SER A 248 2.41 8.06 3.44
CA SER A 248 1.14 7.33 3.51
C SER A 248 1.16 6.12 4.46
N ALA A 249 2.33 5.65 4.89
CA ALA A 249 2.45 4.63 5.94
C ALA A 249 2.13 5.16 7.35
N ALA A 250 2.26 6.47 7.57
CA ALA A 250 1.87 7.14 8.83
C ALA A 250 0.42 7.65 8.80
N TYR A 251 -0.22 7.70 7.62
CA TYR A 251 -1.62 8.09 7.48
C TYR A 251 -2.52 6.94 7.92
N THR A 252 -2.83 6.85 9.22
CA THR A 252 -3.73 5.82 9.79
C THR A 252 -4.41 6.34 11.04
N ASP A 253 -5.63 5.87 11.31
CA ASP A 253 -6.35 6.20 12.53
C ASP A 253 -5.68 5.67 13.81
N LEU A 254 -4.89 4.60 13.69
CA LEU A 254 -4.09 4.06 14.79
C LEU A 254 -3.15 5.10 15.41
N ILE A 255 -2.67 6.08 14.64
CA ILE A 255 -1.80 7.14 15.17
C ILE A 255 -2.49 7.87 16.32
N HIS A 256 -3.69 8.42 16.11
CA HIS A 256 -4.37 9.19 17.14
C HIS A 256 -5.13 8.30 18.13
N LYS A 257 -5.64 7.13 17.72
CA LYS A 257 -6.32 6.20 18.64
C LYS A 257 -5.38 5.66 19.71
N LEU A 258 -4.09 5.44 19.38
CA LEU A 258 -3.09 4.92 20.31
C LEU A 258 -2.21 6.03 20.90
N GLY A 259 -1.85 7.04 20.11
CA GLY A 259 -0.96 8.12 20.52
C GLY A 259 -1.65 9.31 21.19
N GLY A 260 -2.97 9.44 21.04
CA GLY A 260 -3.78 10.52 21.64
C GLY A 260 -3.42 11.92 21.15
N LYS A 261 -3.76 12.92 21.96
CA LYS A 261 -3.54 14.36 21.71
C LYS A 261 -2.09 14.72 21.31
N PRO A 262 -1.03 14.07 21.84
CA PRO A 262 0.33 14.29 21.37
C PRO A 262 0.59 13.99 19.88
N MET A 263 -0.38 13.47 19.12
CA MET A 263 -0.24 13.30 17.68
C MET A 263 -0.82 14.45 16.86
N ASP A 264 -1.70 15.28 17.44
CA ASP A 264 -2.32 16.40 16.73
C ASP A 264 -1.27 17.33 16.12
N GLY A 265 -1.49 17.74 14.88
CA GLY A 265 -0.56 18.56 14.10
C GLY A 265 0.34 17.76 13.15
N LEU A 266 0.39 16.42 13.25
CA LEU A 266 1.12 15.57 12.31
C LEU A 266 0.58 15.73 10.89
N TYR A 267 1.48 16.00 9.94
CA TYR A 267 1.19 15.93 8.52
C TYR A 267 1.49 14.54 7.98
N ALA A 268 0.70 14.06 7.03
CA ALA A 268 1.00 12.84 6.29
C ALA A 268 0.51 12.97 4.84
N THR A 269 1.29 12.42 3.90
CA THR A 269 0.81 12.23 2.53
C THR A 269 -0.19 11.09 2.47
N MET A 270 -1.12 11.13 1.53
CA MET A 270 -2.14 10.09 1.36
C MET A 270 -2.61 10.01 -0.09
N THR A 271 -3.22 8.89 -0.46
CA THR A 271 -3.78 8.69 -1.81
C THR A 271 -5.30 8.49 -1.77
N VAL A 272 -5.83 8.00 -0.65
CA VAL A 272 -7.27 7.87 -0.39
C VAL A 272 -7.59 8.40 1.01
N GLN A 273 -8.83 8.84 1.22
CA GLN A 273 -9.28 9.39 2.50
C GLN A 273 -9.59 8.30 3.52
N ASN A 274 -9.40 8.60 4.81
CA ASN A 274 -9.88 7.76 5.89
C ASN A 274 -11.42 7.78 5.92
N PRO A 275 -12.10 6.61 5.83
CA PRO A 275 -13.55 6.54 5.61
C PRO A 275 -14.34 6.64 6.93
N TYR A 276 -14.40 7.81 7.54
CA TYR A 276 -15.15 7.97 8.79
C TYR A 276 -16.65 7.66 8.64
N LEU A 277 -17.30 7.15 9.71
CA LEU A 277 -18.71 6.75 9.68
C LEU A 277 -19.68 7.95 9.49
N ASP A 278 -19.25 9.13 9.91
CA ASP A 278 -19.94 10.41 9.85
C ASP A 278 -19.46 11.29 8.69
N GLU A 279 -18.77 10.73 7.68
CA GLU A 279 -18.31 11.46 6.50
C GLU A 279 -19.42 12.27 5.81
N ALA A 280 -19.14 13.41 5.21
CA ALA A 280 -20.19 14.19 4.52
C ALA A 280 -20.67 13.50 3.22
N SER A 281 -19.80 12.71 2.59
CA SER A 281 -20.09 11.95 1.37
C SER A 281 -20.98 10.74 1.65
N GLN A 282 -22.18 10.70 1.06
CA GLN A 282 -23.14 9.61 1.23
C GLN A 282 -22.59 8.23 0.77
N PRO A 283 -21.89 8.10 -0.37
CA PRO A 283 -21.28 6.84 -0.78
C PRO A 283 -20.25 6.31 0.23
N ILE A 284 -19.42 7.19 0.80
CA ILE A 284 -18.41 6.78 1.79
C ILE A 284 -19.08 6.35 3.08
N ARG A 285 -20.03 7.13 3.60
CA ARG A 285 -20.80 6.72 4.79
C ARG A 285 -21.47 5.39 4.59
N PHE A 286 -22.09 5.16 3.42
CA PHE A 286 -22.75 3.89 3.12
C PHE A 286 -21.77 2.72 3.17
N TRP A 287 -20.63 2.84 2.48
CA TRP A 287 -19.59 1.81 2.51
C TRP A 287 -19.03 1.61 3.93
N ALA A 288 -18.80 2.69 4.66
CA ALA A 288 -18.23 2.65 6.00
C ALA A 288 -19.17 1.95 7.00
N ASN A 289 -20.48 2.23 6.93
CA ASN A 289 -21.50 1.53 7.71
C ASN A 289 -21.62 0.06 7.31
N LYS A 290 -21.58 -0.26 6.01
CA LYS A 290 -21.56 -1.66 5.54
C LYS A 290 -20.38 -2.43 6.12
N TYR A 291 -19.18 -1.83 6.09
CA TYR A 291 -17.99 -2.41 6.69
C TYR A 291 -18.16 -2.62 8.20
N LYS A 292 -18.67 -1.61 8.92
CA LYS A 292 -18.93 -1.68 10.35
C LYS A 292 -19.91 -2.80 10.70
N THR A 293 -20.98 -2.96 9.93
CA THR A 293 -21.95 -4.05 10.11
C THR A 293 -21.31 -5.42 9.88
N ALA A 294 -20.44 -5.56 8.87
CA ALA A 294 -19.81 -6.83 8.53
C ALA A 294 -18.79 -7.30 9.57
N PHE A 295 -18.03 -6.38 10.19
CA PHE A 295 -16.88 -6.73 11.03
C PHE A 295 -16.96 -6.23 12.47
N ASN A 296 -17.98 -5.46 12.83
CA ASN A 296 -18.12 -4.77 14.11
C ASN A 296 -16.93 -3.82 14.46
N GLU A 297 -16.14 -3.45 13.45
CA GLU A 297 -15.00 -2.54 13.57
C GLU A 297 -15.18 -1.33 12.67
N ASP A 298 -14.67 -0.18 13.10
CA ASP A 298 -14.65 0.99 12.24
C ASP A 298 -13.68 0.73 11.07
N PRO A 299 -14.04 1.14 9.85
CA PRO A 299 -13.12 1.07 8.74
C PRO A 299 -11.98 2.07 8.89
N THR A 300 -10.91 1.80 8.16
CA THR A 300 -9.69 2.61 8.15
C THR A 300 -9.24 2.78 6.70
N VAL A 301 -8.27 3.66 6.46
CA VAL A 301 -7.63 3.72 5.14
C VAL A 301 -7.07 2.37 4.68
N PHE A 302 -6.66 1.49 5.60
CA PHE A 302 -6.12 0.17 5.26
C PHE A 302 -7.20 -0.83 4.84
N SER A 303 -8.44 -0.71 5.36
CA SER A 303 -9.56 -1.47 4.80
C SER A 303 -10.01 -0.94 3.45
N VAL A 304 -9.87 0.36 3.19
CA VAL A 304 -10.06 0.93 1.85
C VAL A 304 -9.05 0.35 0.86
N TYR A 305 -7.76 0.28 1.21
CA TYR A 305 -6.76 -0.34 0.33
C TYR A 305 -7.11 -1.79 0.02
N GLY A 306 -7.44 -2.60 1.04
CA GLY A 306 -7.87 -3.99 0.84
C GLY A 306 -9.08 -4.14 -0.08
N TYR A 307 -10.07 -3.25 0.05
CA TYR A 307 -11.27 -3.27 -0.79
C TYR A 307 -10.97 -2.87 -2.24
N THR A 308 -10.24 -1.76 -2.44
CA THR A 308 -9.97 -1.18 -3.75
C THR A 308 -8.98 -2.01 -4.58
N LEU A 309 -7.97 -2.62 -3.95
CA LEU A 309 -7.07 -3.55 -4.66
C LEU A 309 -7.81 -4.79 -5.17
N MET A 310 -8.78 -5.31 -4.39
CA MET A 310 -9.61 -6.42 -4.84
C MET A 310 -10.53 -5.98 -5.99
N ASP A 311 -11.16 -4.80 -5.88
CA ASP A 311 -12.00 -4.28 -6.97
C ASP A 311 -11.21 -4.10 -8.28
N ALA A 312 -9.98 -3.58 -8.19
CA ALA A 312 -9.08 -3.45 -9.32
C ALA A 312 -8.71 -4.81 -9.95
N PHE A 313 -8.35 -5.79 -9.13
CA PHE A 313 -8.03 -7.15 -9.58
C PHE A 313 -9.24 -7.79 -10.29
N ILE A 314 -10.43 -7.62 -9.73
CA ILE A 314 -11.70 -8.13 -10.30
C ILE A 314 -11.94 -7.52 -11.68
N ARG A 315 -11.83 -6.20 -11.83
CA ARG A 315 -12.02 -5.52 -13.13
C ARG A 315 -11.00 -5.98 -14.16
N ALA A 316 -9.72 -6.12 -13.77
CA ALA A 316 -8.68 -6.63 -14.66
C ALA A 316 -8.96 -8.07 -15.11
N SER A 317 -9.40 -8.93 -14.18
CA SER A 317 -9.76 -10.32 -14.47
C SER A 317 -11.00 -10.44 -15.36
N GLN A 318 -12.01 -9.59 -15.16
CA GLN A 318 -13.18 -9.50 -16.04
C GLN A 318 -12.76 -9.07 -17.45
N LYS A 319 -11.90 -8.06 -17.58
CA LYS A 319 -11.37 -7.58 -18.86
C LYS A 319 -10.51 -8.63 -19.59
N ALA A 320 -9.80 -9.49 -18.84
CA ALA A 320 -9.04 -10.61 -19.41
C ALA A 320 -9.93 -11.72 -20.00
N GLY A 321 -11.22 -11.75 -19.63
CA GLY A 321 -12.21 -12.66 -20.20
C GLY A 321 -12.24 -14.05 -19.56
N THR A 322 -12.93 -14.99 -20.22
CA THR A 322 -13.20 -16.34 -19.69
C THR A 322 -11.98 -17.26 -19.68
N SER A 323 -10.98 -16.98 -20.52
CA SER A 323 -9.71 -17.72 -20.61
C SER A 323 -8.63 -17.02 -19.79
N LEU A 324 -8.87 -16.86 -18.49
CA LEU A 324 -7.96 -16.18 -17.58
C LEU A 324 -6.64 -16.95 -17.44
N SER A 325 -5.54 -16.28 -17.75
CA SER A 325 -4.17 -16.72 -17.57
C SER A 325 -3.29 -15.52 -17.20
N THR A 326 -2.06 -15.73 -16.77
CA THR A 326 -1.11 -14.64 -16.52
C THR A 326 -0.99 -13.73 -17.75
N ASP A 327 -0.88 -14.31 -18.95
CA ASP A 327 -0.70 -13.55 -20.19
C ASP A 327 -1.97 -12.79 -20.59
N SER A 328 -3.17 -13.36 -20.43
CA SER A 328 -4.41 -12.62 -20.72
C SER A 328 -4.67 -11.52 -19.69
N PHE A 329 -4.29 -11.73 -18.42
CA PHE A 329 -4.32 -10.69 -17.40
C PHE A 329 -3.33 -9.55 -17.72
N ILE A 330 -2.10 -9.87 -18.14
CA ILE A 330 -1.13 -8.85 -18.58
C ILE A 330 -1.68 -8.04 -19.76
N LYS A 331 -2.23 -8.70 -20.79
CA LYS A 331 -2.84 -8.00 -21.93
C LYS A 331 -4.00 -7.08 -21.52
N ALA A 332 -4.83 -7.50 -20.56
CA ALA A 332 -5.88 -6.67 -20.01
C ALA A 332 -5.31 -5.43 -19.28
N MET A 333 -4.27 -5.65 -18.48
CA MET A 333 -3.56 -4.61 -17.74
C MET A 333 -2.81 -3.62 -18.64
N ASP A 334 -2.23 -4.07 -19.75
CA ASP A 334 -1.51 -3.22 -20.70
C ASP A 334 -2.40 -2.15 -21.37
N THR A 335 -3.72 -2.21 -21.18
CA THR A 335 -4.67 -1.19 -21.66
C THR A 335 -5.61 -0.72 -20.54
N MET A 336 -5.28 -1.00 -19.28
CA MET A 336 -6.18 -0.80 -18.16
C MET A 336 -6.23 0.67 -17.72
N VAL A 337 -7.45 1.17 -17.57
CA VAL A 337 -7.75 2.42 -16.89
C VAL A 337 -8.62 2.08 -15.69
N ILE A 338 -8.14 2.44 -14.50
CA ILE A 338 -8.88 2.30 -13.25
C ILE A 338 -9.40 3.69 -12.89
N PRO A 339 -10.73 3.92 -12.90
CA PRO A 339 -11.28 5.23 -12.60
C PRO A 339 -11.01 5.62 -11.14
N ALA A 340 -11.07 6.93 -10.86
CA ALA A 340 -11.11 7.44 -9.49
C ALA A 340 -12.26 6.77 -8.70
N ASP A 341 -12.00 6.46 -7.43
CA ASP A 341 -12.99 5.85 -6.54
C ASP A 341 -13.66 6.85 -5.58
N ILE A 342 -14.64 6.36 -4.82
CA ILE A 342 -15.38 7.14 -3.83
C ILE A 342 -14.51 7.59 -2.63
N PHE A 343 -13.35 6.96 -2.42
CA PHE A 343 -12.37 7.32 -1.39
C PHE A 343 -11.39 8.39 -1.87
N GLY A 344 -11.58 8.86 -3.11
CA GLY A 344 -10.81 9.92 -3.72
C GLY A 344 -9.46 9.45 -4.24
N SER A 345 -9.28 8.18 -4.60
CA SER A 345 -8.10 7.80 -5.40
C SER A 345 -8.11 8.55 -6.73
N SER A 346 -6.92 8.78 -7.29
CA SER A 346 -6.79 9.31 -8.65
C SER A 346 -6.99 8.20 -9.68
N GLU A 347 -7.36 8.57 -10.90
CA GLU A 347 -7.37 7.62 -12.02
C GLU A 347 -5.99 6.95 -12.19
N GLY A 348 -5.99 5.62 -12.28
CA GLY A 348 -4.82 4.81 -12.56
C GLY A 348 -4.76 4.40 -14.03
N ARG A 349 -3.59 4.52 -14.68
CA ARG A 349 -3.38 4.09 -16.07
C ARG A 349 -2.20 3.15 -16.18
N PHE A 350 -2.43 2.00 -16.79
CA PHE A 350 -1.42 0.98 -17.05
C PHE A 350 -1.16 0.81 -18.54
N GLY A 351 0.03 0.34 -18.88
CA GLY A 351 0.49 0.19 -20.25
C GLY A 351 1.54 -0.91 -20.38
N PRO A 352 1.92 -1.31 -21.60
CA PRO A 352 2.91 -2.37 -21.82
C PRO A 352 4.22 -2.16 -21.04
N GLN A 353 4.64 -0.90 -20.90
CA GLN A 353 5.83 -0.46 -20.16
C GLN A 353 5.51 0.42 -18.94
N LYS A 354 4.23 0.54 -18.55
CA LYS A 354 3.79 1.36 -17.42
C LYS A 354 3.12 0.49 -16.36
N ARG A 355 3.84 0.28 -15.25
CA ARG A 355 3.46 -0.60 -14.14
C ARG A 355 3.06 0.14 -12.85
N LEU A 356 3.11 1.47 -12.86
CA LEU A 356 2.58 2.34 -11.80
C LEU A 356 1.28 2.99 -12.28
N GLY A 357 0.19 2.80 -11.53
CA GLY A 357 -1.13 3.34 -11.88
C GLY A 357 -1.18 4.86 -11.83
N SER A 358 -0.79 5.45 -10.70
CA SER A 358 -0.76 6.89 -10.47
C SER A 358 0.42 7.30 -9.62
N ASN A 359 0.93 8.51 -9.84
CA ASN A 359 1.94 9.18 -9.03
C ASN A 359 1.38 10.34 -8.20
N LEU A 360 0.06 10.50 -8.13
CA LEU A 360 -0.59 11.60 -7.41
C LEU A 360 -0.84 11.26 -5.94
N SER A 361 -0.51 12.22 -5.07
CA SER A 361 -0.79 12.15 -3.64
C SER A 361 -1.30 13.49 -3.12
N ARG A 362 -1.94 13.49 -1.96
CA ARG A 362 -2.46 14.67 -1.25
C ARG A 362 -1.80 14.77 0.11
N LEU A 363 -1.93 15.92 0.75
CA LEU A 363 -1.52 16.12 2.12
C LEU A 363 -2.74 16.13 3.05
N SER A 364 -2.60 15.48 4.19
CA SER A 364 -3.54 15.57 5.30
C SER A 364 -2.81 15.99 6.56
N GLN A 365 -3.56 16.59 7.49
CA GLN A 365 -3.08 16.88 8.83
C GLN A 365 -4.01 16.23 9.84
N LEU A 366 -3.43 15.65 10.87
CA LEU A 366 -4.18 15.20 12.03
C LEU A 366 -4.61 16.42 12.86
N GLN A 367 -5.90 16.65 12.99
CA GLN A 367 -6.50 17.76 13.72
C GLN A 367 -7.64 17.23 14.58
N ASP A 368 -7.58 17.49 15.88
CA ASP A 368 -8.60 17.09 16.86
C ASP A 368 -8.89 15.58 16.80
N GLY A 369 -7.83 14.77 16.72
CA GLY A 369 -7.96 13.32 16.59
C GLY A 369 -8.55 12.84 15.26
N ARG A 370 -8.57 13.66 14.20
CA ARG A 370 -9.07 13.26 12.87
C ARG A 370 -8.15 13.71 11.75
N TRP A 371 -7.95 12.84 10.77
CA TRP A 371 -7.25 13.19 9.54
C TRP A 371 -8.13 14.11 8.71
N LYS A 372 -7.67 15.33 8.46
CA LYS A 372 -8.31 16.29 7.55
C LYS A 372 -7.43 16.48 6.33
N VAL A 373 -8.02 16.34 5.15
CA VAL A 373 -7.35 16.63 3.88
C VAL A 373 -7.17 18.15 3.79
N ILE A 374 -5.94 18.60 3.50
CA ILE A 374 -5.59 20.03 3.50
C ILE A 374 -5.00 20.50 2.17
N SER A 375 -4.94 19.61 1.17
CA SER A 375 -4.51 19.96 -0.18
C SER A 375 -5.25 19.14 -1.22
N ASP A 376 -5.37 19.71 -2.42
CA ASP A 376 -5.56 18.95 -3.65
C ASP A 376 -4.34 18.07 -3.94
N TYR A 377 -4.37 17.35 -5.06
CA TYR A 377 -3.23 16.54 -5.49
C TYR A 377 -1.98 17.40 -5.63
N ILE A 378 -0.93 17.01 -4.90
CA ILE A 378 0.40 17.57 -5.01
C ILE A 378 1.05 16.88 -6.20
N THR A 379 1.40 17.68 -7.19
CA THR A 379 2.15 17.26 -8.38
C THR A 379 3.63 17.60 -8.19
N GLN A 380 4.51 16.86 -8.88
CA GLN A 380 5.95 17.10 -8.89
C GLN A 380 6.33 18.35 -9.66
#